data_AF-A0A1G2BA56-F1
#
_entry.id   AF-A0A1G2BA56-F1
#
_cell.length_a   1.000
_cell.length_b   1.000
_cell.length_c   1.000
_cell.angle_alpha   90.00
_cell.angle_beta   90.00
_cell.angle_gamma   90.00
#
_symmetry.space_group_name_H-M   'P 1'
#
loop_
_entity.id
_entity.type
_entity.pdbx_description
1 polymer ?
#
loop_
_entity_poly.entity_id
_entity_poly.type
_entity_poly.pdbx_seq_one_letter_code
_entity_poly.pdbx_strand_id
1 'polypeptide(L)'
;MSKRTSNFLLGAGLAAAVSAGVVAFLTQTKKGQQLAKKGKEHASEITKKVAQKAETVRQMTKLKYGEIIDEVMAEYQAKKKITKEIGADLAKELKKEWEKVKKELKQDGEKQTTPQAPSRQSKKKTTKRP
;
A
#
# COMPACT_ATOMS: atom_id res chain seq x y z
N MET A 1 -23.28 -20.68 -3.71
CA MET A 1 -21.82 -20.95 -3.74
C MET A 1 -21.12 -19.59 -3.88
N SER A 2 -20.91 -18.82 -2.80
CA SER A 2 -20.62 -17.37 -2.93
C SER A 2 -19.55 -16.82 -1.98
N LYS A 3 -18.75 -17.67 -1.32
CA LYS A 3 -17.81 -17.23 -0.26
C LYS A 3 -16.41 -16.84 -0.77
N ARG A 4 -16.03 -17.19 -2.01
CA ARG A 4 -14.66 -16.96 -2.52
C ARG A 4 -14.45 -15.61 -3.19
N THR A 5 -15.48 -15.06 -3.84
CA THR A 5 -15.38 -13.81 -4.60
C THR A 5 -15.11 -12.61 -3.68
N SER A 6 -15.75 -12.52 -2.52
CA SER A 6 -15.54 -11.42 -1.57
C SER A 6 -14.14 -11.43 -0.93
N ASN A 7 -13.57 -12.60 -0.66
CA ASN A 7 -12.23 -12.69 -0.07
C ASN A 7 -11.14 -12.31 -1.08
N PHE A 8 -11.31 -12.69 -2.34
CA PHE A 8 -10.41 -12.30 -3.44
C PHE A 8 -10.43 -10.78 -3.69
N LEU A 9 -11.63 -10.17 -3.71
CA LEU A 9 -11.78 -8.70 -3.77
C LEU A 9 -11.11 -8.00 -2.59
N LEU A 10 -11.25 -8.55 -1.38
CA LEU A 10 -10.60 -8.03 -0.17
C LEU A 10 -9.07 -8.10 -0.28
N GLY A 11 -8.54 -9.23 -0.78
CA GLY A 11 -7.12 -9.45 -1.01
C GLY A 11 -6.54 -8.52 -2.08
N ALA A 12 -7.24 -8.37 -3.20
CA ALA A 12 -6.85 -7.49 -4.30
C ALA A 12 -6.90 -6.00 -3.90
N GLY A 13 -7.94 -5.57 -3.18
CA GLY A 13 -8.06 -4.21 -2.66
C GLY A 13 -6.96 -3.88 -1.64
N LEU A 14 -6.62 -4.83 -0.76
CA LEU A 14 -5.49 -4.68 0.16
C LEU A 14 -4.15 -4.63 -0.59
N ALA A 15 -3.98 -5.46 -1.62
CA ALA A 15 -2.76 -5.50 -2.42
C ALA A 15 -2.50 -4.15 -3.11
N ALA A 16 -3.54 -3.57 -3.71
CA ALA A 16 -3.48 -2.25 -4.33
C ALA A 16 -3.08 -1.18 -3.31
N ALA A 17 -3.75 -1.12 -2.16
CA ALA A 17 -3.44 -0.16 -1.10
C ALA A 17 -2.01 -0.30 -0.55
N VAL A 18 -1.56 -1.52 -0.30
CA VAL A 18 -0.22 -1.79 0.23
C VAL A 18 0.84 -1.46 -0.81
N SER A 19 0.64 -1.80 -2.07
CA SER A 19 1.58 -1.43 -3.14
C SER A 19 1.70 0.09 -3.29
N ALA A 20 0.58 0.82 -3.21
CA ALA A 20 0.59 2.29 -3.24
C ALA A 20 1.33 2.87 -2.03
N GLY A 21 1.06 2.39 -0.82
CA GLY A 21 1.74 2.84 0.41
C GLY A 21 3.24 2.51 0.41
N VAL A 22 3.62 1.34 -0.11
CA VAL A 22 5.02 0.95 -0.27
C VAL A 22 5.71 1.84 -1.30
N VAL A 23 5.10 2.09 -2.46
CA VAL A 23 5.68 2.99 -3.48
C VAL A 23 5.79 4.43 -2.96
N ALA A 24 4.75 4.94 -2.30
CA ALA A 24 4.76 6.25 -1.67
C ALA A 24 5.87 6.35 -0.62
N PHE A 25 6.02 5.34 0.24
CA PHE A 25 7.12 5.28 1.20
C PHE A 25 8.48 5.24 0.48
N LEU A 26 8.64 4.39 -0.54
CA LEU A 26 9.87 4.24 -1.31
C LEU A 26 10.32 5.56 -1.96
N THR A 27 9.39 6.37 -2.47
CA THR A 27 9.69 7.65 -3.13
C THR A 27 9.81 8.80 -2.13
N GLN A 28 9.06 8.78 -1.03
CA GLN A 28 9.00 9.85 -0.04
C GLN A 28 10.16 9.83 0.96
N THR A 29 10.72 8.66 1.30
CA THR A 29 11.84 8.55 2.25
C THR A 29 13.17 8.18 1.60
N LYS A 30 14.26 8.80 2.08
CA LYS A 30 15.65 8.45 1.71
C LYS A 30 15.97 6.97 2.00
N LYS A 31 15.38 6.40 3.06
CA LYS A 31 15.53 4.98 3.42
C LYS A 31 14.77 4.07 2.44
N GLY A 32 13.62 4.53 1.94
CA GLY A 32 12.84 3.85 0.92
C GLY A 32 13.57 3.74 -0.41
N GLN A 33 14.31 4.77 -0.83
CA GLN A 33 15.11 4.70 -2.06
C GLN A 33 16.24 3.65 -2.00
N GLN A 34 16.82 3.38 -0.82
CA GLN A 34 17.77 2.27 -0.67
C GLN A 34 17.08 0.93 -0.87
N LEU A 35 15.86 0.78 -0.36
CA LEU A 35 15.06 -0.40 -0.57
C LEU A 35 14.63 -0.52 -2.04
N ALA A 36 14.32 0.58 -2.73
CA ALA A 36 13.87 0.63 -4.12
C ALA A 36 14.84 -0.02 -5.13
N LYS A 37 16.16 0.04 -4.86
CA LYS A 37 17.17 -0.63 -5.70
C LYS A 37 17.02 -2.15 -5.75
N LYS A 38 16.49 -2.77 -4.69
CA LYS A 38 16.05 -4.19 -4.64
C LYS A 38 14.52 -4.31 -4.49
N GLY A 39 13.83 -3.18 -4.65
CA GLY A 39 12.55 -2.94 -3.98
C GLY A 39 11.35 -3.34 -4.80
N LYS A 40 11.49 -3.49 -6.12
CA LYS A 40 10.41 -4.05 -6.95
C LYS A 40 10.07 -5.48 -6.56
N GLU A 41 11.09 -6.32 -6.35
CA GLU A 41 10.88 -7.70 -5.87
C GLU A 41 10.32 -7.70 -4.46
N HIS A 42 10.93 -6.98 -3.53
CA HIS A 42 10.46 -6.93 -2.14
C HIS A 42 9.06 -6.35 -2.00
N ALA A 43 8.73 -5.27 -2.74
CA ALA A 43 7.39 -4.69 -2.74
C ALA A 43 6.36 -5.65 -3.31
N SER A 44 6.67 -6.35 -4.42
CA SER A 44 5.77 -7.33 -5.01
C SER A 44 5.52 -8.50 -4.07
N GLU A 45 6.57 -9.02 -3.42
CA GLU A 45 6.41 -10.11 -2.46
C GLU A 45 5.66 -9.66 -1.19
N ILE A 46 5.93 -8.46 -0.65
CA ILE A 46 5.21 -7.91 0.51
C ILE A 46 3.73 -7.80 0.18
N THR A 47 3.43 -7.20 -0.97
CA THR A 47 2.07 -7.01 -1.48
C THR A 47 1.35 -8.35 -1.62
N LYS A 48 1.99 -9.33 -2.25
CA LYS A 48 1.44 -10.67 -2.47
C LYS A 48 1.17 -11.39 -1.15
N LYS A 49 2.05 -11.22 -0.15
CA LYS A 49 1.91 -11.89 1.14
C LYS A 49 0.85 -11.26 2.02
N VAL A 50 0.72 -9.93 1.98
CA VAL A 50 -0.39 -9.21 2.61
C VAL A 50 -1.70 -9.59 1.94
N ALA A 51 -1.76 -9.68 0.60
CA ALA A 51 -2.94 -10.12 -0.14
C ALA A 51 -3.37 -11.53 0.27
N GLN A 52 -2.45 -12.51 0.26
CA GLN A 52 -2.77 -13.89 0.66
C GLN A 52 -3.31 -13.98 2.09
N LYS A 53 -2.66 -13.30 3.05
CA LYS A 53 -3.14 -13.25 4.43
C LYS A 53 -4.50 -12.56 4.51
N ALA A 54 -4.73 -11.53 3.72
CA ALA A 54 -6.01 -10.84 3.66
C ALA A 54 -7.13 -11.70 3.07
N GLU A 55 -6.86 -12.52 2.05
CA GLU A 55 -7.81 -13.47 1.46
C GLU A 55 -8.24 -14.55 2.46
N THR A 56 -7.38 -14.92 3.41
CA THR A 56 -7.74 -15.86 4.50
C THR A 56 -8.61 -15.21 5.58
N VAL A 57 -8.69 -13.88 5.62
CA VAL A 57 -9.48 -13.14 6.62
C VAL A 57 -10.87 -12.82 6.08
N ARG A 58 -11.89 -13.19 6.87
CA ARG A 58 -13.30 -12.98 6.51
C ARG A 58 -13.77 -11.53 6.59
N GLN A 59 -13.20 -10.75 7.52
CA GLN A 59 -13.52 -9.34 7.70
C GLN A 59 -12.24 -8.55 8.00
N MET A 60 -11.94 -7.58 7.13
CA MET A 60 -10.78 -6.71 7.33
C MET A 60 -11.10 -5.63 8.36
N THR A 61 -10.55 -5.76 9.56
CA THR A 61 -10.60 -4.73 10.60
C THR A 61 -9.25 -4.04 10.75
N LYS A 62 -9.22 -2.86 11.38
CA LYS A 62 -7.98 -2.13 11.67
C LYS A 62 -6.97 -3.00 12.43
N LEU A 63 -7.45 -3.78 13.38
CA LEU A 63 -6.65 -4.73 14.16
C LEU A 63 -6.07 -5.81 13.25
N LYS A 64 -6.90 -6.48 12.44
CA LYS A 64 -6.44 -7.57 11.57
C LYS A 64 -5.50 -7.09 10.47
N TYR A 65 -5.78 -5.94 9.87
CA TYR A 65 -4.88 -5.27 8.94
C TYR A 65 -3.54 -4.95 9.59
N GLY A 66 -3.56 -4.39 10.80
CA GLY A 66 -2.37 -4.09 11.58
C GLY A 66 -1.53 -5.32 11.88
N GLU A 67 -2.16 -6.43 12.29
CA GLU A 67 -1.50 -7.73 12.50
C GLU A 67 -0.87 -8.26 11.22
N ILE A 68 -1.61 -8.29 10.10
CA ILE A 68 -1.10 -8.80 8.82
C ILE A 68 0.16 -8.03 8.39
N ILE A 69 0.13 -6.71 8.51
CA ILE A 69 1.28 -5.87 8.17
C ILE A 69 2.44 -6.14 9.12
N ASP A 70 2.18 -6.23 10.42
CA ASP A 70 3.23 -6.51 11.40
C ASP A 70 3.91 -7.86 11.14
N GLU A 71 3.12 -8.90 10.91
CA GLU A 71 3.61 -10.24 10.57
C GLU A 71 4.44 -10.24 9.29
N VAL A 72 3.95 -9.58 8.23
CA VAL A 72 4.71 -9.49 6.98
C VAL A 72 6.00 -8.70 7.19
N MET A 73 6.00 -7.58 7.90
CA MET A 73 7.25 -6.84 8.17
C MET A 73 8.21 -7.65 9.04
N ALA A 74 7.72 -8.36 10.05
CA ALA A 74 8.52 -9.22 10.93
C ALA A 74 9.16 -10.38 10.15
N GLU A 75 8.43 -11.04 9.25
CA GLU A 75 8.99 -12.10 8.39
C GLU A 75 10.11 -11.56 7.48
N TYR A 76 9.96 -10.35 6.95
CA TYR A 76 10.98 -9.77 6.07
C TYR A 76 12.20 -9.27 6.83
N GLN A 77 12.01 -8.79 8.06
CA GLN A 77 13.08 -8.49 8.99
C GLN A 77 13.86 -9.76 9.34
N ALA A 78 13.15 -10.86 9.66
CA ALA A 78 13.76 -12.15 9.96
C ALA A 78 14.58 -12.70 8.78
N LYS A 79 14.07 -12.53 7.55
CA LYS A 79 14.76 -12.92 6.31
C LYS A 79 15.86 -11.93 5.88
N LYS A 80 16.16 -10.90 6.68
CA LYS A 80 17.09 -9.81 6.35
C LYS A 80 16.82 -9.17 4.96
N LYS A 81 15.57 -9.22 4.49
CA LYS A 81 15.14 -8.59 3.23
C LYS A 81 14.90 -7.09 3.43
N ILE A 82 14.51 -6.68 4.64
CA ILE A 82 14.37 -5.28 5.05
C ILE A 82 15.06 -5.06 6.41
N THR A 83 15.58 -3.85 6.65
CA THR A 83 16.10 -3.49 7.97
C THR A 83 14.96 -3.27 8.97
N LYS A 84 15.28 -3.44 10.26
CA LYS A 84 14.31 -3.32 11.35
C LYS A 84 13.61 -1.96 11.35
N GLU A 85 14.39 -0.90 11.15
CA GLU A 85 13.88 0.47 11.04
C GLU A 85 12.93 0.64 9.85
N ILE A 86 13.29 0.16 8.65
CA ILE A 86 12.47 0.31 7.45
C ILE A 86 11.14 -0.43 7.61
N GLY A 87 11.16 -1.66 8.13
CA GLY A 87 9.93 -2.43 8.38
C GLY A 87 9.02 -1.75 9.40
N ALA A 88 9.59 -1.15 10.46
CA ALA A 88 8.81 -0.45 11.47
C ALA A 88 8.19 0.85 10.94
N ASP A 89 8.93 1.61 10.14
CA ASP A 89 8.46 2.88 9.54
C ASP A 89 7.38 2.62 8.48
N LEU A 90 7.60 1.62 7.63
CA LEU A 90 6.63 1.19 6.62
C LEU A 90 5.34 0.65 7.26
N ALA A 91 5.45 -0.15 8.32
CA ALA A 91 4.29 -0.61 9.08
C ALA A 91 3.49 0.55 9.67
N LYS A 92 4.17 1.58 10.21
CA LYS A 92 3.52 2.77 10.76
C LYS A 92 2.78 3.55 9.69
N GLU A 93 3.40 3.81 8.54
CA GLU A 93 2.76 4.53 7.43
C GLU A 93 1.54 3.78 6.88
N LEU A 94 1.68 2.47 6.62
CA LEU A 94 0.56 1.68 6.14
C LEU A 94 -0.61 1.61 7.14
N LYS A 95 -0.31 1.50 8.45
CA LYS A 95 -1.33 1.55 9.52
C LYS A 95 -1.99 2.92 9.64
N LYS A 96 -1.27 4.00 9.33
CA LYS A 96 -1.78 5.38 9.32
C LYS A 96 -2.74 5.61 8.14
N GLU A 97 -2.44 5.04 6.97
CA GLU A 97 -3.31 5.12 5.80
C GLU A 97 -4.51 4.16 5.82
N TRP A 98 -4.66 3.32 6.86
CA TRP A 98 -5.80 2.41 7.01
C TRP A 98 -7.16 3.09 6.82
N GLU A 99 -7.31 4.34 7.27
CA GLU A 99 -8.56 5.11 7.10
C GLU A 99 -8.91 5.32 5.62
N LYS A 100 -7.91 5.55 4.76
CA LYS A 100 -8.09 5.62 3.30
C LYS A 100 -8.40 4.25 2.72
N VAL A 101 -7.63 3.23 3.11
CA VAL A 101 -7.82 1.84 2.64
C VAL A 101 -9.22 1.34 2.98
N LYS A 102 -9.71 1.62 4.19
CA LYS A 102 -11.08 1.30 4.61
C LYS A 102 -12.13 2.03 3.77
N LYS A 103 -11.85 3.26 3.36
CA LYS A 103 -12.72 4.04 2.48
C LYS A 103 -12.78 3.42 1.09
N GLU A 104 -11.63 3.03 0.53
CA GLU A 104 -11.54 2.35 -0.76
C GLU A 104 -12.18 0.95 -0.72
N LEU A 105 -11.90 0.14 0.31
CA LEU A 105 -12.54 -1.17 0.52
C LEU A 105 -14.06 -1.08 0.71
N LYS A 106 -14.58 0.03 1.25
CA LYS A 106 -16.02 0.29 1.33
C LYS A 106 -16.60 0.87 0.04
N GLN A 107 -15.78 1.51 -0.78
CA GLN A 107 -16.18 2.19 -2.01
C GLN A 107 -16.04 1.32 -3.26
N ASP A 108 -15.63 0.06 -3.17
CA ASP A 108 -15.71 -0.94 -4.25
C ASP A 108 -17.17 -1.40 -4.52
N GLY A 109 -18.04 -0.40 -4.75
CA GLY A 109 -19.04 -0.42 -5.80
C GLY A 109 -18.72 0.60 -6.92
N GLU A 110 -17.82 1.56 -6.73
CA GLU A 110 -17.49 2.56 -7.75
C GLU A 110 -16.13 3.26 -7.52
N LYS A 111 -15.24 3.16 -8.53
CA LYS A 111 -14.14 4.07 -8.89
C LYS A 111 -12.77 3.88 -8.21
N GLN A 112 -11.99 3.05 -8.89
CA GLN A 112 -10.53 3.17 -9.04
C GLN A 112 -10.07 4.64 -9.03
N THR A 113 -9.31 5.05 -8.02
CA THR A 113 -8.57 6.31 -8.05
C THR A 113 -7.11 6.06 -7.69
N THR A 114 -6.34 5.73 -8.71
CA THR A 114 -4.87 5.76 -8.75
C THR A 114 -4.35 7.13 -8.28
N PRO A 115 -3.36 7.21 -7.37
CA PRO A 115 -2.52 8.38 -7.25
C PRO A 115 -1.13 8.09 -7.84
N GLN A 116 -0.85 8.61 -9.05
CA GLN A 116 0.39 9.33 -9.35
C GLN A 116 0.50 9.75 -10.83
N ALA A 117 0.49 11.07 -11.05
CA ALA A 117 1.45 11.74 -11.92
C ALA A 117 1.78 13.10 -11.28
N PRO A 118 3.07 13.42 -11.03
CA PRO A 118 3.44 14.65 -10.36
C PRO A 118 3.21 15.85 -11.27
N SER A 119 2.80 16.95 -10.64
CA SER A 119 2.60 18.27 -11.20
C SER A 119 3.82 18.74 -12.01
N ARG A 120 3.64 18.94 -13.31
CA ARG A 120 4.55 19.76 -14.13
C ARG A 120 4.01 21.19 -14.10
N GLN A 121 4.43 21.97 -13.10
CA GLN A 121 4.30 23.42 -13.15
C GLN A 121 5.07 23.96 -14.36
N SER A 122 4.38 24.62 -15.28
CA SER A 122 4.94 25.71 -16.07
C SER A 122 3.99 26.90 -16.01
N LYS A 123 4.35 27.84 -15.14
CA LYS A 123 3.83 29.21 -15.03
C LYS A 123 4.05 29.95 -16.36
N LYS A 124 3.10 30.79 -16.81
CA LYS A 124 3.24 32.28 -16.90
C LYS A 124 2.21 32.94 -17.82
N LYS A 125 1.62 34.02 -17.28
CA LYS A 125 1.18 35.29 -17.91
C LYS A 125 -0.09 35.25 -18.78
N THR A 126 -1.22 35.85 -18.37
CA THR A 126 -1.52 37.30 -18.31
C THR A 126 -1.96 37.86 -19.67
N THR A 127 -3.24 38.27 -19.72
CA THR A 127 -3.78 39.48 -20.38
C THR A 127 -4.45 39.41 -21.76
N LYS A 128 -5.74 39.83 -21.71
CA LYS A 128 -6.57 40.62 -22.64
C LYS A 128 -7.08 40.02 -23.96
N ARG A 129 -8.42 39.91 -23.98
CA ARG A 129 -9.34 40.39 -25.04
C ARG A 129 -8.76 41.55 -25.87
N PRO A 130 -9.08 41.62 -27.17
CA PRO A 130 -10.33 42.29 -27.57
C PRO A 130 -11.38 41.33 -28.12
#